data_AF-A0A2V3PNS0-F1
#
_entry.id   AF-A0A2V3PNS0-F1
#
_cell.length_a   1.000
_cell.length_b   1.000
_cell.length_c   1.000
_cell.angle_alpha   90.00
_cell.angle_beta   90.00
_cell.angle_gamma   90.00
#
_symmetry.space_group_name_H-M   'P 1'
#
loop_
_entity.id
_entity.type
_entity.pdbx_description
1 polymer ?
#
loop_
_entity_poly.entity_id
_entity_poly.type
_entity_poly.pdbx_seq_one_letter_code
_entity_poly.pdbx_strand_id
1 'polypeptide(L)'
;MNSKKLILLFFCIHAINFTYAQKGVGIGTISPHPSAILQIESTDKGVLFPKISLASKTDITTVLNPTTGLLVYNTGNGGLDTPGYVYWNGAEWQKLTLSTVVNPSITGLLCNRADFTPSTFTAGVPYEGTMTIPYTGGNGGGYNTGTPIASTGNTGLTATLQRGELATGNGQLVFRITGTPSASSPTAAIFNINELNFNCSVSLTGKQIAVGEQISFIASLTQAQNITGVLLSNYYPTQLPTVDGLRMDLISNGTTYYYPRVYNESSEQKIVSFQTFSVVGLQNVTNLNRTIYTKSEVTATNWDYINATARTTNPVYPVAWSSTTSSTAITDLQVRVGPSEWRWYEMTWWAMEINTVKVIFMSLVRKS
;
A
#
# COMPACT_ATOMS: atom_id res chain seq x y z
N MET A 1 -55.25 -62.90 -22.17
CA MET A 1 -54.58 -62.04 -23.19
C MET A 1 -54.11 -62.94 -24.33
N ASN A 2 -54.43 -62.63 -25.60
CA ASN A 2 -53.98 -63.44 -26.76
C ASN A 2 -52.44 -63.52 -26.78
N SER A 3 -51.86 -64.67 -27.13
CA SER A 3 -50.40 -64.89 -27.21
C SER A 3 -49.66 -63.82 -28.02
N LYS A 4 -50.27 -63.28 -29.09
CA LYS A 4 -49.72 -62.16 -29.87
C LYS A 4 -49.59 -60.86 -29.06
N LYS A 5 -50.53 -60.60 -28.14
CA LYS A 5 -50.50 -59.42 -27.25
C LYS A 5 -49.48 -59.60 -26.10
N LEU A 6 -49.25 -60.84 -25.65
CA LEU A 6 -48.23 -61.14 -24.64
C LEU A 6 -46.81 -61.02 -25.19
N ILE A 7 -46.57 -61.48 -26.43
CA ILE A 7 -45.29 -61.29 -27.14
C ILE A 7 -45.00 -59.81 -27.37
N LEU A 8 -46.01 -59.04 -27.80
CA LEU A 8 -45.87 -57.60 -27.99
C LEU A 8 -45.53 -56.89 -26.68
N LEU A 9 -46.21 -57.24 -25.57
CA LEU A 9 -45.93 -56.68 -24.25
C LEU A 9 -44.51 -57.02 -23.77
N PHE A 10 -44.05 -58.25 -24.00
CA PHE A 10 -42.68 -58.67 -23.66
C PHE A 10 -41.62 -57.92 -24.47
N PHE A 11 -41.89 -57.67 -25.75
CA PHE A 11 -41.03 -56.87 -26.64
C PHE A 11 -41.02 -55.39 -26.23
N CYS A 12 -42.17 -54.83 -25.84
CA CYS A 12 -42.28 -53.48 -25.30
C CYS A 12 -41.51 -53.32 -23.99
N ILE A 13 -41.61 -54.26 -23.04
CA ILE A 13 -40.89 -54.23 -21.76
C ILE A 13 -39.38 -54.38 -21.96
N HIS A 14 -38.94 -55.19 -22.93
CA HIS A 14 -37.51 -55.27 -23.30
C HIS A 14 -37.02 -53.97 -23.95
N ALA A 15 -37.82 -53.31 -24.80
CA ALA A 15 -37.45 -52.06 -25.45
C ALA A 15 -37.19 -50.90 -24.46
N ILE A 16 -37.88 -50.88 -23.30
CA ILE A 16 -37.66 -49.85 -22.26
C ILE A 16 -36.30 -50.02 -21.57
N ASN A 17 -35.80 -51.25 -21.45
CA ASN A 17 -34.53 -51.58 -20.79
C ASN A 17 -33.29 -51.32 -21.66
N PHE A 18 -33.45 -51.12 -22.98
CA PHE A 18 -32.34 -50.81 -23.90
C PHE A 18 -32.11 -49.31 -24.14
N THR A 19 -32.89 -48.43 -23.50
CA THR A 19 -32.68 -46.97 -23.60
C THR A 19 -31.69 -46.47 -22.54
N TYR A 20 -30.40 -46.77 -22.72
CA TYR A 20 -29.31 -46.19 -21.92
C TYR A 20 -29.00 -44.75 -22.35
N ALA A 21 -29.98 -43.85 -22.32
CA ALA A 21 -29.78 -42.43 -22.68
C ALA A 21 -28.90 -41.63 -21.69
N GLN A 22 -28.20 -42.29 -20.76
CA GLN A 22 -27.58 -41.65 -19.58
C GLN A 22 -26.09 -41.98 -19.37
N LYS A 23 -25.46 -42.78 -20.25
CA LYS A 23 -24.01 -42.99 -20.23
C LYS A 23 -23.36 -42.11 -21.29
N GLY A 24 -23.21 -40.81 -20.98
CA GLY A 24 -22.65 -39.80 -21.88
C GLY A 24 -23.69 -39.19 -22.81
N VAL A 25 -24.17 -37.99 -22.46
CA VAL A 25 -25.11 -37.22 -23.28
C VAL A 25 -24.32 -36.48 -24.36
N GLY A 26 -24.56 -36.80 -25.62
CA GLY A 26 -24.07 -36.03 -26.77
C GLY A 26 -25.15 -35.09 -27.30
N ILE A 27 -24.83 -33.80 -27.43
CA ILE A 27 -25.65 -32.84 -28.17
C ILE A 27 -24.85 -32.39 -29.39
N GLY A 28 -25.33 -32.74 -30.59
CA GLY A 28 -24.60 -32.46 -31.84
C GLY A 28 -23.47 -33.44 -32.17
N THR A 29 -23.30 -34.49 -31.37
CA THR A 29 -22.37 -35.61 -31.64
C THR A 29 -23.02 -36.95 -31.32
N ILE A 30 -22.75 -37.97 -32.13
CA ILE A 30 -23.25 -39.35 -31.94
C ILE A 30 -22.26 -40.25 -31.19
N SER A 31 -21.04 -39.77 -30.97
CA SER A 31 -19.98 -40.50 -30.28
C SER A 31 -19.34 -39.61 -29.21
N PRO A 32 -20.04 -39.34 -28.09
CA PRO A 32 -19.46 -38.62 -26.97
C PRO A 32 -18.18 -39.29 -26.48
N HIS A 33 -17.20 -38.50 -26.08
CA HIS A 33 -15.95 -39.02 -25.53
C HIS A 33 -16.23 -39.89 -24.29
N PRO A 34 -15.58 -41.07 -24.12
CA PRO A 34 -15.88 -41.98 -23.01
C PRO A 34 -15.70 -41.38 -21.60
N SER A 35 -14.90 -40.31 -21.47
CA SER A 35 -14.70 -39.59 -20.22
C SER A 35 -15.71 -38.46 -19.95
N ALA A 36 -16.63 -38.17 -20.89
CA ALA A 36 -17.57 -37.08 -20.80
C ALA A 36 -18.98 -37.57 -20.44
N ILE A 37 -19.56 -37.02 -19.38
CA ILE A 37 -20.99 -37.24 -19.09
C ILE A 37 -21.90 -36.37 -19.97
N LEU A 38 -21.37 -35.24 -20.48
CA LEU A 38 -22.03 -34.33 -21.41
C LEU A 38 -20.97 -33.80 -22.40
N GLN A 39 -21.18 -34.00 -23.71
CA GLN A 39 -20.41 -33.39 -24.80
C GLN A 39 -21.36 -32.62 -25.70
N ILE A 40 -21.01 -31.37 -26.00
CA ILE A 40 -21.79 -30.50 -26.88
C ILE A 40 -20.88 -30.09 -28.03
N GLU A 41 -21.29 -30.39 -29.26
CA GLU A 41 -20.55 -30.10 -30.49
C GLU A 41 -21.45 -29.32 -31.46
N SER A 42 -20.95 -28.20 -31.97
CA SER A 42 -21.64 -27.38 -32.97
C SER A 42 -20.60 -26.53 -33.70
N THR A 43 -20.83 -26.28 -34.99
CA THR A 43 -19.98 -25.41 -35.81
C THR A 43 -20.44 -23.95 -35.79
N ASP A 44 -21.67 -23.67 -35.33
CA ASP A 44 -22.34 -22.38 -35.47
C ASP A 44 -23.19 -21.94 -34.26
N LYS A 45 -23.30 -22.78 -33.21
CA LYS A 45 -24.09 -22.49 -31.99
C LYS A 45 -23.24 -22.68 -30.73
N GLY A 46 -23.66 -22.03 -29.65
CA GLY A 46 -23.04 -22.12 -28.32
C GLY A 46 -24.00 -22.63 -27.24
N VAL A 47 -23.53 -22.65 -26.00
CA VAL A 47 -24.32 -23.03 -24.82
C VAL A 47 -24.72 -21.78 -24.05
N LEU A 48 -26.00 -21.63 -23.75
CA LEU A 48 -26.52 -20.56 -22.91
C LEU A 48 -26.73 -21.09 -21.48
N PHE A 49 -25.84 -20.74 -20.56
CA PHE A 49 -26.00 -21.04 -19.13
C PHE A 49 -27.03 -20.11 -18.46
N PRO A 50 -27.57 -20.47 -17.27
CA PRO A 50 -28.53 -19.63 -16.56
C PRO A 50 -28.02 -18.19 -16.36
N LYS A 51 -28.85 -17.21 -16.74
CA LYS A 51 -28.57 -15.78 -16.53
C LYS A 51 -29.20 -15.33 -15.22
N ILE A 52 -28.39 -14.95 -14.25
CA ILE A 52 -28.81 -14.66 -12.88
C ILE A 52 -28.39 -13.24 -12.51
N SER A 53 -29.28 -12.48 -11.88
CA SER A 53 -28.97 -11.15 -11.32
C SER A 53 -28.48 -11.30 -9.88
N LEU A 54 -27.19 -11.54 -9.69
CA LEU A 54 -26.63 -11.79 -8.35
C LEU A 54 -26.64 -10.51 -7.50
N ALA A 55 -26.98 -10.63 -6.22
CA ALA A 55 -27.05 -9.51 -5.28
C ALA A 55 -25.67 -9.08 -4.75
N SER A 56 -24.74 -10.02 -4.60
CA SER A 56 -23.38 -9.76 -4.11
C SER A 56 -22.45 -10.92 -4.50
N LYS A 57 -21.14 -10.77 -4.24
CA LYS A 57 -20.16 -11.86 -4.46
C LYS A 57 -20.38 -13.07 -3.54
N THR A 58 -21.08 -12.93 -2.42
CA THR A 58 -21.39 -14.04 -1.49
C THR A 58 -22.87 -14.44 -1.53
N ASP A 59 -23.59 -14.10 -2.60
CA ASP A 59 -25.03 -14.38 -2.72
C ASP A 59 -25.31 -15.89 -2.84
N ILE A 60 -25.84 -16.47 -1.77
CA ILE A 60 -26.29 -17.86 -1.67
C ILE A 60 -27.82 -18.00 -1.65
N THR A 61 -28.54 -16.91 -1.94
CA THR A 61 -30.00 -16.83 -1.81
C THR A 61 -30.71 -16.76 -3.16
N THR A 62 -30.17 -16.00 -4.12
CA THR A 62 -30.69 -15.96 -5.49
C THR A 62 -30.47 -17.30 -6.20
N VAL A 63 -29.31 -17.90 -5.94
CA VAL A 63 -29.04 -19.31 -6.23
C VAL A 63 -28.94 -20.00 -4.88
N LEU A 64 -30.00 -20.70 -4.46
CA LEU A 64 -30.08 -21.28 -3.13
C LEU A 64 -29.01 -22.35 -2.92
N ASN A 65 -28.14 -22.16 -1.91
CA ASN A 65 -27.08 -23.09 -1.52
C ASN A 65 -26.24 -23.57 -2.72
N PRO A 66 -25.52 -22.68 -3.41
CA PRO A 66 -24.81 -23.04 -4.63
C PRO A 66 -23.73 -24.08 -4.34
N THR A 67 -23.69 -25.14 -5.14
CA THR A 67 -22.66 -26.16 -5.06
C THR A 67 -21.35 -25.66 -5.68
N THR A 68 -20.21 -26.01 -5.09
CA THR A 68 -18.89 -25.68 -5.65
C THR A 68 -18.77 -26.15 -7.10
N GLY A 69 -18.33 -25.25 -7.99
CA GLY A 69 -18.20 -25.48 -9.43
C GLY A 69 -19.45 -25.11 -10.25
N LEU A 70 -20.55 -24.68 -9.63
CA LEU A 70 -21.75 -24.24 -10.34
C LEU A 70 -21.45 -22.99 -11.19
N LEU A 71 -21.74 -23.07 -12.50
CA LEU A 71 -21.48 -22.02 -13.49
C LEU A 71 -22.77 -21.30 -13.90
N VAL A 72 -22.77 -19.97 -13.83
CA VAL A 72 -23.87 -19.11 -14.29
C VAL A 72 -23.33 -17.87 -15.02
N TYR A 73 -24.20 -17.15 -15.73
CA TYR A 73 -23.89 -15.83 -16.26
C TYR A 73 -24.51 -14.77 -15.35
N ASN A 74 -23.69 -13.95 -14.69
CA ASN A 74 -24.17 -12.78 -13.96
C ASN A 74 -24.63 -11.71 -14.94
N THR A 75 -25.87 -11.23 -14.81
CA THR A 75 -26.44 -10.19 -15.68
C THR A 75 -25.94 -8.78 -15.36
N GLY A 76 -25.46 -8.54 -14.14
CA GLY A 76 -25.12 -7.20 -13.65
C GLY A 76 -26.32 -6.36 -13.20
N ASN A 77 -27.55 -6.87 -13.29
CA ASN A 77 -28.78 -6.13 -12.94
C ASN A 77 -29.24 -6.34 -11.48
N GLY A 78 -28.44 -7.03 -10.67
CA GLY A 78 -28.71 -7.24 -9.24
C GLY A 78 -28.01 -6.17 -8.38
N GLY A 79 -27.20 -6.62 -7.44
CA GLY A 79 -26.29 -5.77 -6.65
C GLY A 79 -24.81 -6.03 -6.95
N LEU A 80 -24.49 -7.16 -7.60
CA LEU A 80 -23.17 -7.43 -8.17
C LEU A 80 -23.16 -6.95 -9.63
N ASP A 81 -22.67 -5.73 -9.85
CA ASP A 81 -22.70 -4.98 -11.12
C ASP A 81 -21.62 -5.40 -12.14
N THR A 82 -21.04 -6.59 -11.98
CA THR A 82 -19.98 -7.13 -12.84
C THR A 82 -20.53 -8.24 -13.76
N PRO A 83 -21.08 -7.92 -14.94
CA PRO A 83 -21.63 -8.93 -15.85
C PRO A 83 -20.54 -9.87 -16.37
N GLY A 84 -20.92 -11.12 -16.63
CA GLY A 84 -20.05 -12.15 -17.19
C GLY A 84 -20.29 -13.55 -16.60
N TYR A 85 -19.58 -14.54 -17.13
CA TYR A 85 -19.62 -15.89 -16.58
C TYR A 85 -18.91 -15.95 -15.23
N VAL A 86 -19.58 -16.51 -14.23
CA VAL A 86 -19.09 -16.67 -12.86
C VAL A 86 -19.33 -18.10 -12.39
N TYR A 87 -18.45 -18.62 -11.53
CA TYR A 87 -18.65 -19.90 -10.87
C TYR A 87 -18.57 -19.76 -9.35
N TRP A 88 -19.27 -20.63 -8.62
CA TRP A 88 -19.18 -20.68 -7.16
C TRP A 88 -17.94 -21.46 -6.75
N ASN A 89 -17.01 -20.84 -6.02
CA ASN A 89 -15.78 -21.51 -5.57
C ASN A 89 -15.92 -22.22 -4.21
N GLY A 90 -17.11 -22.17 -3.59
CA GLY A 90 -17.37 -22.66 -2.23
C GLY A 90 -17.57 -21.55 -1.18
N ALA A 91 -17.14 -20.32 -1.48
CA ALA A 91 -17.23 -19.17 -0.57
C ALA A 91 -17.74 -17.88 -1.24
N GLU A 92 -17.37 -17.64 -2.50
CA GLU A 92 -17.82 -16.48 -3.29
C GLU A 92 -17.94 -16.83 -4.79
N TRP A 93 -18.72 -16.02 -5.51
CA TRP A 93 -18.83 -16.03 -6.96
C TRP A 93 -17.58 -15.41 -7.57
N GLN A 94 -16.85 -16.19 -8.38
CA GLN A 94 -15.67 -15.72 -9.09
C GLN A 94 -15.92 -15.69 -10.59
N LYS A 95 -15.55 -14.57 -11.21
CA LYS A 95 -15.63 -14.40 -12.67
C LYS A 95 -14.63 -15.31 -13.36
N LEU A 96 -15.08 -16.00 -14.41
CA LEU A 96 -14.20 -16.69 -15.34
C LEU A 96 -13.45 -15.63 -16.15
N THR A 97 -12.16 -15.48 -15.86
CA THR A 97 -11.24 -14.66 -16.62
C THR A 97 -10.39 -15.55 -17.52
N LEU A 98 -10.11 -15.07 -18.73
CA LEU A 98 -9.16 -15.72 -19.64
C LEU A 98 -7.76 -15.36 -19.14
N SER A 99 -7.17 -16.22 -18.31
CA SER A 99 -5.72 -16.19 -18.09
C SER A 99 -5.06 -17.13 -19.08
N THR A 100 -3.96 -16.73 -19.69
CA THR A 100 -3.10 -17.63 -20.44
C THR A 100 -2.72 -18.81 -19.53
N VAL A 101 -2.98 -20.05 -19.96
CA VAL A 101 -2.60 -21.26 -19.20
C VAL A 101 -1.10 -21.48 -19.35
N VAL A 102 -0.33 -20.59 -18.74
CA VAL A 102 1.12 -20.63 -18.64
C VAL A 102 1.49 -20.48 -17.17
N ASN A 103 2.50 -21.21 -16.72
CA ASN A 103 3.04 -20.99 -15.38
C ASN A 103 3.57 -19.55 -15.31
N PRO A 104 3.25 -18.77 -14.27
CA PRO A 104 3.71 -17.40 -14.15
C PRO A 104 5.23 -17.36 -14.08
N SER A 105 5.85 -16.55 -14.93
CA SER A 105 7.31 -16.36 -14.96
C SER A 105 7.66 -14.90 -15.22
N ILE A 106 8.69 -14.41 -14.54
CA ILE A 106 9.29 -13.08 -14.73
C ILE A 106 10.79 -13.24 -14.98
N THR A 107 11.44 -12.23 -15.57
CA THR A 107 12.89 -12.22 -15.82
C THR A 107 13.69 -11.50 -14.74
N GLY A 108 13.04 -10.67 -13.93
CA GLY A 108 13.68 -9.96 -12.83
C GLY A 108 12.67 -9.37 -11.85
N LEU A 109 13.04 -9.34 -10.58
CA LEU A 109 12.26 -8.73 -9.49
C LEU A 109 13.07 -7.58 -8.87
N LEU A 110 12.53 -6.35 -8.92
CA LEU A 110 13.24 -5.12 -8.58
C LEU A 110 12.91 -4.67 -7.15
N CYS A 111 13.34 -5.45 -6.16
CA CYS A 111 13.01 -5.22 -4.76
C CYS A 111 13.54 -3.91 -4.18
N ASN A 112 14.65 -3.40 -4.72
CA ASN A 112 15.18 -2.07 -4.40
C ASN A 112 14.33 -0.90 -4.93
N ARG A 113 13.29 -1.19 -5.71
CA ARG A 113 12.29 -0.24 -6.21
C ARG A 113 10.90 -0.52 -5.65
N ALA A 114 10.81 -1.31 -4.58
CA ALA A 114 9.55 -1.54 -3.93
C ALA A 114 9.01 -0.23 -3.34
N ASP A 115 7.71 -0.03 -3.44
CA ASP A 115 7.03 1.14 -2.90
C ASP A 115 5.94 0.74 -1.92
N PHE A 116 5.71 1.58 -0.91
CA PHE A 116 4.79 1.32 0.19
C PHE A 116 3.79 2.45 0.38
N THR A 117 2.51 2.09 0.48
CA THR A 117 1.44 3.04 0.75
C THR A 117 0.53 2.52 1.86
N PRO A 118 0.48 3.15 3.05
CA PRO A 118 1.31 4.27 3.51
C PRO A 118 2.79 3.86 3.74
N SER A 119 3.73 4.78 3.56
CA SER A 119 5.16 4.49 3.75
C SER A 119 5.63 4.54 5.20
N THR A 120 4.79 5.03 6.12
CA THR A 120 5.08 5.16 7.56
C THR A 120 4.11 4.33 8.39
N PHE A 121 4.54 3.94 9.60
CA PHE A 121 3.74 3.20 10.57
C PHE A 121 4.12 3.59 12.00
N THR A 122 3.19 3.38 12.94
CA THR A 122 3.34 3.75 14.36
C THR A 122 3.22 2.53 15.26
N ALA A 123 4.13 2.38 16.22
CA ALA A 123 4.13 1.29 17.19
C ALA A 123 2.76 1.16 17.88
N GLY A 124 2.24 -0.06 17.97
CA GLY A 124 0.98 -0.35 18.66
C GLY A 124 -0.29 0.10 17.93
N VAL A 125 -0.19 0.75 16.77
CA VAL A 125 -1.34 1.15 15.96
C VAL A 125 -1.54 0.14 14.82
N PRO A 126 -2.76 -0.38 14.60
CA PRO A 126 -3.03 -1.23 13.44
C PRO A 126 -2.62 -0.56 12.14
N TYR A 127 -1.85 -1.27 11.33
CA TYR A 127 -1.38 -0.84 10.02
C TYR A 127 -2.07 -1.69 8.94
N GLU A 128 -2.64 -1.02 7.94
CA GLU A 128 -3.14 -1.60 6.70
C GLU A 128 -2.53 -0.81 5.55
N GLY A 129 -1.84 -1.50 4.64
CA GLY A 129 -1.17 -0.86 3.52
C GLY A 129 -0.90 -1.81 2.37
N THR A 130 -0.33 -1.26 1.30
CA THR A 130 0.09 -1.99 0.12
C THR A 130 1.60 -1.85 -0.09
N MET A 131 2.23 -2.94 -0.50
CA MET A 131 3.60 -2.95 -1.00
C MET A 131 3.56 -3.38 -2.46
N THR A 132 4.18 -2.60 -3.35
CA THR A 132 4.33 -2.95 -4.76
C THR A 132 5.78 -3.24 -5.07
N ILE A 133 6.06 -4.31 -5.83
CA ILE A 133 7.41 -4.66 -6.25
C ILE A 133 7.43 -4.76 -7.77
N PRO A 134 8.12 -3.86 -8.48
CA PRO A 134 8.24 -3.94 -9.94
C PRO A 134 8.98 -5.21 -10.38
N TYR A 135 8.55 -5.78 -11.50
CA TYR A 135 9.23 -6.87 -12.21
C TYR A 135 9.40 -6.57 -13.70
N THR A 136 10.29 -7.30 -14.34
CA THR A 136 10.48 -7.28 -15.79
C THR A 136 10.12 -8.62 -16.43
N GLY A 137 9.74 -8.61 -17.71
CA GLY A 137 9.59 -9.81 -18.54
C GLY A 137 8.53 -10.82 -18.08
N GLY A 138 7.41 -10.35 -17.52
CA GLY A 138 6.24 -11.16 -17.26
C GLY A 138 5.64 -11.77 -18.53
N ASN A 139 5.02 -12.93 -18.39
CA ASN A 139 4.55 -13.77 -19.51
C ASN A 139 3.02 -13.89 -19.64
N GLY A 140 2.22 -13.09 -18.92
CA GLY A 140 0.76 -13.25 -18.93
C GLY A 140 0.22 -14.39 -18.05
N GLY A 141 1.07 -15.04 -17.24
CA GLY A 141 0.63 -16.12 -16.36
C GLY A 141 -0.10 -15.62 -15.12
N GLY A 142 -1.19 -16.31 -14.77
CA GLY A 142 -1.91 -16.08 -13.51
C GLY A 142 -1.16 -16.65 -12.31
N TYR A 143 -1.18 -15.94 -11.18
CA TYR A 143 -0.61 -16.39 -9.91
C TYR A 143 -1.62 -16.25 -8.76
N ASN A 144 -1.53 -17.17 -7.81
CA ASN A 144 -2.42 -17.21 -6.65
C ASN A 144 -1.95 -16.26 -5.54
N THR A 145 -2.79 -16.08 -4.53
CA THR A 145 -2.38 -15.45 -3.27
C THR A 145 -1.18 -16.20 -2.70
N GLY A 146 -0.14 -15.47 -2.31
CA GLY A 146 1.08 -16.04 -1.73
C GLY A 146 0.89 -16.45 -0.27
N THR A 147 1.89 -17.12 0.28
CA THR A 147 1.92 -17.42 1.72
C THR A 147 2.18 -16.15 2.54
N PRO A 148 1.62 -16.02 3.76
CA PRO A 148 1.92 -14.87 4.62
C PRO A 148 3.40 -14.81 5.01
N ILE A 149 4.02 -13.65 4.83
CA ILE A 149 5.43 -13.36 5.14
C ILE A 149 5.49 -12.42 6.34
N ALA A 150 5.95 -12.91 7.48
CA ALA A 150 6.13 -12.08 8.68
C ALA A 150 7.32 -11.12 8.52
N SER A 151 7.17 -9.91 9.04
CA SER A 151 8.25 -8.92 9.15
C SER A 151 9.30 -9.34 10.19
N THR A 152 10.57 -9.02 9.89
CA THR A 152 11.73 -9.14 10.78
C THR A 152 12.33 -7.75 11.06
N GLY A 153 13.18 -7.62 12.09
CA GLY A 153 13.62 -6.32 12.59
C GLY A 153 12.54 -5.69 13.46
N ASN A 154 11.63 -4.93 12.85
CA ASN A 154 10.36 -4.54 13.46
C ASN A 154 9.29 -5.58 13.18
N THR A 155 8.88 -6.30 14.23
CA THR A 155 7.92 -7.41 14.15
C THR A 155 6.46 -6.93 14.21
N GLY A 156 5.53 -7.81 13.85
CA GLY A 156 4.08 -7.58 14.01
C GLY A 156 3.34 -7.17 12.73
N LEU A 157 4.06 -6.95 11.62
CA LEU A 157 3.48 -6.80 10.28
C LEU A 157 3.62 -8.10 9.48
N THR A 158 2.65 -8.36 8.61
CA THR A 158 2.62 -9.50 7.68
C THR A 158 2.32 -9.03 6.27
N ALA A 159 3.16 -9.42 5.32
CA ALA A 159 2.94 -9.21 3.89
C ALA A 159 2.27 -10.44 3.26
N THR A 160 1.34 -10.25 2.33
CA THR A 160 0.72 -11.36 1.58
C THR A 160 0.51 -10.96 0.14
N LEU A 161 1.16 -11.68 -0.79
CA LEU A 161 0.97 -11.47 -2.23
C LEU A 161 -0.50 -11.63 -2.58
N GLN A 162 -1.08 -10.65 -3.26
CA GLN A 162 -2.46 -10.72 -3.72
C GLN A 162 -2.52 -11.53 -5.03
N ARG A 163 -3.57 -12.34 -5.21
CA ARG A 163 -3.82 -13.04 -6.47
C ARG A 163 -3.83 -12.04 -7.64
N GLY A 164 -3.21 -12.40 -8.76
CA GLY A 164 -3.17 -11.54 -9.93
C GLY A 164 -2.74 -12.27 -11.20
N GLU A 165 -2.51 -11.49 -12.25
CA GLU A 165 -1.97 -11.94 -13.52
C GLU A 165 -0.74 -11.08 -13.85
N LEU A 166 0.29 -11.70 -14.41
CA LEU A 166 1.47 -10.97 -14.86
C LEU A 166 1.14 -10.18 -16.13
N ALA A 167 1.62 -8.96 -16.25
CA ALA A 167 1.63 -8.24 -17.52
C ALA A 167 2.61 -8.94 -18.49
N THR A 168 2.31 -8.91 -19.78
CA THR A 168 3.29 -9.25 -20.81
C THR A 168 4.32 -8.14 -20.88
N GLY A 169 5.55 -8.40 -20.40
CA GLY A 169 6.59 -7.39 -20.24
C GLY A 169 6.73 -6.90 -18.79
N ASN A 170 6.83 -5.59 -18.58
CA ASN A 170 7.06 -5.05 -17.23
C ASN A 170 5.75 -4.87 -16.47
N GLY A 171 5.78 -5.11 -15.16
CA GLY A 171 4.62 -4.95 -14.29
C GLY A 171 5.01 -4.88 -12.82
N GLN A 172 4.04 -5.11 -11.93
CA GLN A 172 4.25 -5.07 -10.48
C GLN A 172 3.55 -6.22 -9.78
N LEU A 173 4.21 -6.82 -8.78
CA LEU A 173 3.56 -7.66 -7.78
C LEU A 173 2.98 -6.76 -6.70
N VAL A 174 1.78 -7.09 -6.22
CA VAL A 174 1.07 -6.32 -5.18
C VAL A 174 0.89 -7.19 -3.96
N PHE A 175 1.38 -6.70 -2.83
CA PHE A 175 1.23 -7.34 -1.52
C PHE A 175 0.33 -6.47 -0.65
N ARG A 176 -0.57 -7.12 0.09
CA ARG A 176 -1.28 -6.48 1.20
C ARG A 176 -0.42 -6.64 2.45
N ILE A 177 -0.24 -5.55 3.19
CA ILE A 177 0.48 -5.53 4.46
C ILE A 177 -0.53 -5.23 5.56
N THR A 178 -0.57 -6.09 6.58
CA THR A 178 -1.45 -5.89 7.75
C THR A 178 -0.74 -6.25 9.05
N GLY A 179 -1.23 -5.72 10.17
CA GLY A 179 -0.79 -6.12 11.50
C GLY A 179 -0.65 -4.94 12.45
N THR A 180 0.13 -5.11 13.51
CA THR A 180 0.41 -4.05 14.50
C THR A 180 1.91 -4.07 14.79
N PRO A 181 2.68 -3.06 14.36
CA PRO A 181 4.11 -3.09 14.47
C PRO A 181 4.58 -2.86 15.92
N SER A 182 5.69 -3.50 16.29
CA SER A 182 6.33 -3.38 17.61
C SER A 182 7.07 -2.05 17.82
N ALA A 183 7.47 -1.39 16.74
CA ALA A 183 8.19 -0.12 16.72
C ALA A 183 7.59 0.83 15.66
N SER A 184 7.91 2.12 15.73
CA SER A 184 7.49 3.12 14.72
C SER A 184 8.57 3.27 13.65
N SER A 185 8.21 3.79 12.48
CA SER A 185 9.22 4.17 11.48
C SER A 185 10.27 5.14 12.09
N PRO A 186 11.57 5.04 11.75
CA PRO A 186 12.12 4.32 10.62
C PRO A 186 12.73 2.96 10.98
N THR A 187 12.49 2.43 12.19
CA THR A 187 12.97 1.08 12.55
C THR A 187 12.38 0.06 11.57
N ALA A 188 13.25 -0.54 10.74
CA ALA A 188 12.85 -1.27 9.55
C ALA A 188 11.98 -2.49 9.86
N ALA A 189 10.81 -2.60 9.21
CA ALA A 189 10.10 -3.86 9.06
C ALA A 189 10.57 -4.54 7.75
N ILE A 190 11.24 -5.68 7.86
CA ILE A 190 11.92 -6.34 6.75
C ILE A 190 11.14 -7.58 6.32
N PHE A 191 10.77 -7.64 5.04
CA PHE A 191 10.07 -8.76 4.41
C PHE A 191 11.02 -9.52 3.47
N ASN A 192 11.24 -10.80 3.76
CA ASN A 192 12.01 -11.71 2.90
C ASN A 192 11.09 -12.28 1.83
N ILE A 193 11.11 -11.69 0.64
CA ILE A 193 10.29 -12.09 -0.49
C ILE A 193 10.90 -13.32 -1.15
N ASN A 194 10.09 -14.32 -1.43
CA ASN A 194 10.46 -15.53 -2.17
C ASN A 194 9.33 -15.91 -3.13
N GLU A 195 9.25 -15.21 -4.26
CA GLU A 195 8.15 -15.33 -5.22
C GLU A 195 8.70 -15.54 -6.62
N LEU A 196 8.03 -16.41 -7.41
CA LEU A 196 8.36 -16.65 -8.82
C LEU A 196 9.85 -17.01 -9.08
N ASN A 197 10.48 -17.76 -8.17
CA ASN A 197 11.90 -18.13 -8.16
C ASN A 197 12.90 -16.99 -7.91
N PHE A 198 12.43 -15.83 -7.46
CA PHE A 198 13.28 -14.73 -7.00
C PHE A 198 13.21 -14.60 -5.49
N ASN A 199 14.37 -14.42 -4.87
CA ASN A 199 14.47 -14.08 -3.46
C ASN A 199 15.13 -12.71 -3.29
N CYS A 200 14.62 -11.93 -2.35
CA CYS A 200 15.16 -10.63 -1.99
C CYS A 200 14.59 -10.17 -0.65
N SER A 201 15.14 -9.08 -0.13
CA SER A 201 14.63 -8.42 1.07
C SER A 201 14.10 -7.04 0.72
N VAL A 202 12.94 -6.68 1.26
CA VAL A 202 12.34 -5.35 1.15
C VAL A 202 12.10 -4.79 2.55
N SER A 203 12.48 -3.54 2.79
CA SER A 203 12.33 -2.89 4.09
C SER A 203 11.34 -1.73 4.04
N LEU A 204 10.31 -1.79 4.89
CA LEU A 204 9.44 -0.66 5.20
C LEU A 204 10.06 0.14 6.36
N THR A 205 10.60 1.32 6.07
CA THR A 205 11.40 2.14 7.00
C THR A 205 10.86 3.56 7.18
N GLY A 206 9.63 3.87 6.79
CA GLY A 206 9.23 5.27 6.65
C GLY A 206 9.65 5.86 5.30
N LYS A 207 9.17 7.07 5.01
CA LYS A 207 9.56 7.82 3.81
C LYS A 207 11.08 8.06 3.81
N GLN A 208 11.75 7.57 2.78
CA GLN A 208 13.12 7.90 2.41
C GLN A 208 13.11 8.57 1.05
N ILE A 209 14.12 9.38 0.78
CA ILE A 209 14.30 10.03 -0.53
C ILE A 209 15.70 9.71 -1.07
N ALA A 210 15.82 9.66 -2.40
CA ALA A 210 17.09 9.45 -3.09
C ALA A 210 18.00 10.68 -2.99
N VAL A 211 19.31 10.51 -3.19
CA VAL A 211 20.24 11.65 -3.24
C VAL A 211 19.83 12.59 -4.38
N GLY A 212 19.66 13.88 -4.06
CA GLY A 212 19.18 14.91 -4.98
C GLY A 212 17.65 15.02 -5.07
N GLU A 213 16.88 14.09 -4.52
CA GLU A 213 15.43 14.20 -4.46
C GLU A 213 15.00 15.24 -3.40
N GLN A 214 13.87 15.92 -3.66
CA GLN A 214 13.34 16.97 -2.80
C GLN A 214 11.89 16.67 -2.39
N ILE A 215 11.59 16.85 -1.11
CA ILE A 215 10.22 16.98 -0.61
C ILE A 215 9.94 18.47 -0.39
N SER A 216 8.84 18.97 -0.94
CA SER A 216 8.35 20.33 -0.67
C SER A 216 7.00 20.29 0.04
N PHE A 217 6.76 21.29 0.87
CA PHE A 217 5.50 21.53 1.55
C PHE A 217 5.17 23.02 1.50
N ILE A 218 3.92 23.33 1.17
CA ILE A 218 3.38 24.70 1.14
C ILE A 218 2.09 24.71 1.93
N ALA A 219 1.95 25.67 2.84
CA ALA A 219 0.74 25.87 3.60
C ALA A 219 0.49 27.34 3.90
N SER A 220 -0.71 27.61 4.40
CA SER A 220 -1.11 28.94 4.83
C SER A 220 -1.85 28.87 6.16
N LEU A 221 -1.56 29.80 7.06
CA LEU A 221 -2.30 29.99 8.30
C LEU A 221 -3.01 31.34 8.27
N THR A 222 -4.28 31.33 8.65
CA THR A 222 -5.03 32.56 8.94
C THR A 222 -4.45 33.25 10.18
N GLN A 223 -4.74 34.54 10.36
CA GLN A 223 -4.35 35.27 11.57
C GLN A 223 -4.87 34.59 12.85
N ALA A 224 -6.08 34.00 12.80
CA ALA A 224 -6.66 33.27 13.92
C ALA A 224 -5.92 31.96 14.26
N GLN A 225 -5.26 31.35 13.27
CA GLN A 225 -4.47 30.14 13.47
C GLN A 225 -3.02 30.43 13.91
N ASN A 226 -2.52 31.65 13.69
CA ASN A 226 -1.19 32.08 14.11
C ASN A 226 -1.13 32.47 15.60
N ILE A 227 -1.40 31.50 16.46
CA ILE A 227 -1.39 31.65 17.92
C ILE A 227 0.02 31.35 18.41
N THR A 228 0.61 32.23 19.24
CA THR A 228 1.98 32.06 19.79
C THR A 228 2.14 30.73 20.52
N GLY A 229 3.23 30.01 20.25
CA GLY A 229 3.54 28.73 20.90
C GLY A 229 2.84 27.52 20.29
N VAL A 230 2.11 27.68 19.18
CA VAL A 230 1.43 26.58 18.48
C VAL A 230 2.30 26.03 17.36
N LEU A 231 2.37 24.71 17.27
CA LEU A 231 3.08 24.00 16.20
C LEU A 231 2.25 23.95 14.92
N LEU A 232 2.92 23.99 13.78
CA LEU A 232 2.27 23.82 12.48
C LEU A 232 1.68 22.41 12.31
N SER A 233 2.31 21.40 12.91
CA SER A 233 1.79 20.03 12.95
C SER A 233 0.40 19.89 13.59
N ASN A 234 -0.06 20.84 14.40
CA ASN A 234 -1.43 20.83 14.90
C ASN A 234 -2.48 21.03 13.80
N TYR A 235 -2.10 21.69 12.69
CA TYR A 235 -2.96 21.93 11.54
C TYR A 235 -2.66 20.99 10.37
N TYR A 236 -1.43 20.50 10.27
CA TYR A 236 -0.96 19.63 9.17
C TYR A 236 -0.24 18.37 9.67
N PRO A 237 -0.88 17.50 10.48
CA PRO A 237 -0.18 16.45 11.23
C PRO A 237 0.47 15.37 10.36
N THR A 238 0.01 15.15 9.12
CA THR A 238 0.46 14.06 8.23
C THR A 238 1.16 14.55 6.97
N GLN A 239 1.22 15.86 6.74
CA GLN A 239 1.67 16.45 5.47
C GLN A 239 3.04 17.10 5.56
N LEU A 240 3.56 17.31 6.77
CA LEU A 240 4.85 17.94 6.96
C LEU A 240 5.99 17.04 6.44
N PRO A 241 7.05 17.63 5.85
CA PRO A 241 8.21 16.90 5.39
C PRO A 241 8.78 16.03 6.52
N THR A 242 8.74 14.72 6.31
CA THR A 242 9.23 13.72 7.27
C THR A 242 10.14 12.74 6.52
N VAL A 243 11.37 12.55 7.00
CA VAL A 243 12.36 11.63 6.42
C VAL A 243 13.17 10.98 7.55
N ASP A 244 13.46 9.69 7.46
CA ASP A 244 14.31 8.97 8.43
C ASP A 244 13.92 9.19 9.90
N GLY A 245 12.62 9.29 10.17
CA GLY A 245 12.08 9.52 11.50
C GLY A 245 12.18 10.97 12.00
N LEU A 246 12.65 11.90 11.17
CA LEU A 246 12.72 13.31 11.48
C LEU A 246 11.62 14.07 10.74
N ARG A 247 10.79 14.80 11.49
CA ARG A 247 9.78 15.70 10.94
C ARG A 247 10.24 17.14 11.03
N MET A 248 10.25 17.85 9.92
CA MET A 248 10.40 19.30 9.93
C MET A 248 9.11 19.96 10.41
N ASP A 249 9.22 20.93 11.31
CA ASP A 249 8.08 21.66 11.85
C ASP A 249 8.48 23.12 12.13
N LEU A 250 7.50 23.93 12.54
CA LEU A 250 7.71 25.27 13.04
C LEU A 250 6.78 25.56 14.21
N ILE A 251 7.26 26.35 15.15
CA ILE A 251 6.45 26.91 16.24
C ILE A 251 6.36 28.42 16.06
N SER A 252 5.15 28.96 16.14
CA SER A 252 4.91 30.41 16.10
C SER A 252 5.49 31.12 17.34
N ASN A 253 5.98 32.33 17.15
CA ASN A 253 6.39 33.22 18.24
C ASN A 253 5.89 34.65 18.01
N GLY A 254 4.88 35.06 18.76
CA GLY A 254 4.19 36.30 18.49
C GLY A 254 3.49 36.27 17.12
N THR A 255 3.23 37.46 16.58
CA THR A 255 2.61 37.64 15.27
C THR A 255 3.62 37.75 14.13
N THR A 256 4.91 37.93 14.44
CA THR A 256 5.95 38.32 13.48
C THR A 256 7.09 37.33 13.35
N TYR A 257 7.16 36.31 14.22
CA TYR A 257 8.28 35.36 14.23
C TYR A 257 7.82 33.90 14.29
N TYR A 258 8.73 33.01 13.92
CA TYR A 258 8.62 31.58 14.13
C TYR A 258 9.99 30.98 14.46
N TYR A 259 9.99 29.76 15.00
CA TYR A 259 11.18 28.98 15.25
C TYR A 259 11.13 27.64 14.50
N PRO A 260 12.06 27.39 13.57
CA PRO A 260 12.24 26.09 12.94
C PRO A 260 12.56 25.00 13.95
N ARG A 261 11.86 23.87 13.86
CA ARG A 261 12.08 22.69 14.71
C ARG A 261 12.21 21.43 13.87
N VAL A 262 12.96 20.46 14.40
CA VAL A 262 13.02 19.10 13.87
C VAL A 262 12.67 18.15 14.99
N TYR A 263 11.59 17.40 14.82
CA TYR A 263 11.07 16.43 15.80
C TYR A 263 11.49 15.01 15.45
N ASN A 264 11.69 14.19 16.48
CA ASN A 264 11.84 12.75 16.34
C ASN A 264 10.47 12.07 16.42
N GLU A 265 10.02 11.54 15.29
CA GLU A 265 8.78 10.77 15.15
C GLU A 265 9.01 9.25 15.28
N SER A 266 10.25 8.85 15.58
CA SER A 266 10.61 7.45 15.65
C SER A 266 10.53 6.87 17.05
N SER A 267 10.54 5.54 17.11
CA SER A 267 10.63 4.77 18.35
C SER A 267 12.05 4.63 18.89
N GLU A 268 13.04 5.27 18.26
CA GLU A 268 14.43 5.25 18.71
C GLU A 268 14.97 6.67 18.82
N GLN A 269 15.97 6.88 19.68
CA GLN A 269 16.65 8.17 19.74
C GLN A 269 17.38 8.45 18.42
N LYS A 270 17.31 9.69 17.95
CA LYS A 270 18.09 10.15 16.78
C LYS A 270 19.28 10.97 17.24
N ILE A 271 20.43 10.73 16.62
CA ILE A 271 21.61 11.58 16.82
C ILE A 271 21.78 12.41 15.56
N VAL A 272 21.80 13.74 15.75
CA VAL A 272 21.97 14.70 14.66
C VAL A 272 23.11 15.66 14.91
N SER A 273 23.78 16.07 13.84
CA SER A 273 24.72 17.18 13.83
C SER A 273 24.26 18.14 12.75
N PHE A 274 24.25 19.45 13.02
CA PHE A 274 23.74 20.39 12.04
C PHE A 274 24.42 21.75 12.09
N GLN A 275 24.41 22.40 10.93
CA GLN A 275 24.79 23.79 10.77
C GLN A 275 23.66 24.57 10.10
N THR A 276 23.29 25.70 10.69
CA THR A 276 22.21 26.55 10.17
C THR A 276 22.74 27.89 9.71
N PHE A 277 22.27 28.30 8.54
CA PHE A 277 22.51 29.57 7.89
C PHE A 277 21.18 30.32 7.85
N SER A 278 21.15 31.54 8.39
CA SER A 278 19.98 32.41 8.33
C SER A 278 20.32 33.76 7.74
N VAL A 279 19.39 34.33 6.98
CA VAL A 279 19.60 35.52 6.15
C VAL A 279 19.29 36.83 6.91
N VAL A 280 18.68 36.76 8.11
CA VAL A 280 18.32 37.97 8.88
C VAL A 280 18.69 37.80 10.34
N GLY A 281 19.69 38.57 10.78
CA GLY A 281 20.21 38.53 12.15
C GLY A 281 21.27 37.44 12.31
N LEU A 282 22.53 37.85 12.39
CA LEU A 282 23.69 37.00 12.64
C LEU A 282 23.41 35.96 13.73
N GLN A 283 23.53 34.67 13.38
CA GLN A 283 24.40 33.71 14.06
C GLN A 283 24.26 32.34 13.41
N ASN A 284 25.30 31.92 12.68
CA ASN A 284 25.43 30.53 12.28
C ASN A 284 25.42 29.66 13.54
N VAL A 285 24.50 28.70 13.59
CA VAL A 285 24.40 27.77 14.70
C VAL A 285 25.05 26.47 14.27
N THR A 286 25.97 25.98 15.07
CA THR A 286 26.55 24.63 14.91
C THR A 286 26.25 23.84 16.17
N ASN A 287 25.67 22.67 15.98
CA ASN A 287 25.43 21.69 17.03
C ASN A 287 25.94 20.34 16.57
N LEU A 288 26.68 19.65 17.43
CA LEU A 288 27.26 18.34 17.13
C LEU A 288 26.66 17.29 18.04
N ASN A 289 26.33 16.13 17.48
CA ASN A 289 25.90 14.93 18.19
C ASN A 289 24.75 15.16 19.18
N ARG A 290 23.77 15.96 18.78
CA ARG A 290 22.56 16.20 19.56
C ARG A 290 21.67 14.97 19.51
N THR A 291 21.35 14.43 20.68
CA THR A 291 20.29 13.43 20.83
C THR A 291 18.93 14.11 20.78
N ILE A 292 18.08 13.64 19.86
CA ILE A 292 16.65 13.91 19.83
C ILE A 292 15.97 12.66 20.40
N TYR A 293 15.36 12.81 21.57
CA TYR A 293 14.78 11.69 22.30
C TYR A 293 13.49 11.21 21.67
N THR A 294 13.02 10.01 22.03
CA THR A 294 11.66 9.60 21.67
C THR A 294 10.66 10.37 22.53
N LYS A 295 9.41 10.48 22.04
CA LYS A 295 8.33 11.15 22.78
C LYS A 295 8.11 10.58 24.19
N SER A 296 8.29 9.26 24.36
CA SER A 296 8.19 8.57 25.65
C SER A 296 9.32 8.87 26.63
N GLU A 297 10.44 9.41 26.15
CA GLU A 297 11.64 9.72 26.93
C GLU A 297 11.79 11.22 27.26
N VAL A 298 10.78 12.03 26.92
CA VAL A 298 10.78 13.47 27.20
C VAL A 298 10.76 13.71 28.71
N THR A 299 11.71 14.52 29.18
CA THR A 299 11.83 14.95 30.57
C THR A 299 12.03 16.47 30.62
N ALA A 300 12.29 17.04 31.80
CA ALA A 300 12.64 18.47 31.90
C ALA A 300 13.89 18.85 31.07
N THR A 301 14.80 17.90 30.84
CA THR A 301 16.08 18.13 30.14
C THR A 301 16.20 17.37 28.82
N ASN A 302 15.34 16.37 28.58
CA ASN A 302 15.34 15.54 27.37
C ASN A 302 14.16 15.92 26.47
N TRP A 303 14.46 16.21 25.22
CA TRP A 303 13.51 16.82 24.29
C TRP A 303 13.44 15.95 23.04
N ASP A 304 12.23 15.73 22.53
CA ASP A 304 11.94 15.03 21.28
C ASP A 304 12.10 15.93 20.05
N TYR A 305 12.73 17.10 20.22
CA TYR A 305 13.08 18.00 19.14
C TYR A 305 14.36 18.78 19.39
N ILE A 306 14.85 19.39 18.31
CA ILE A 306 15.83 20.47 18.33
C ILE A 306 15.21 21.77 17.78
N ASN A 307 15.73 22.92 18.20
CA ASN A 307 15.56 24.16 17.45
C ASN A 307 16.67 24.22 16.41
N ALA A 308 16.32 24.32 15.13
CA ALA A 308 17.34 24.41 14.09
C ALA A 308 18.10 25.75 14.19
N THR A 309 17.46 26.81 14.68
CA THR A 309 18.07 28.13 14.85
C THR A 309 18.51 28.42 16.29
N ALA A 310 18.92 27.44 17.10
CA ALA A 310 19.51 27.73 18.41
C ALA A 310 20.53 26.68 18.88
N ARG A 311 21.50 27.11 19.69
CA ARG A 311 22.49 26.21 20.36
C ARG A 311 21.88 25.42 21.51
N THR A 312 20.74 25.88 22.02
CA THR A 312 20.03 25.30 23.15
C THR A 312 18.59 24.95 22.77
N THR A 313 17.91 24.20 23.64
CA THR A 313 16.46 23.97 23.54
C THR A 313 15.63 25.25 23.77
N ASN A 314 16.24 26.29 24.36
CA ASN A 314 15.67 27.62 24.34
C ASN A 314 15.83 28.25 22.96
N PRO A 315 14.74 28.72 22.33
CA PRO A 315 14.77 29.29 20.99
C PRO A 315 15.30 30.73 21.05
N VAL A 316 16.57 30.92 20.71
CA VAL A 316 17.25 32.24 20.83
C VAL A 316 17.16 33.07 19.55
N TYR A 317 17.18 32.45 18.36
CA TYR A 317 17.19 33.18 17.08
C TYR A 317 15.89 32.95 16.29
N PRO A 318 14.91 33.86 16.38
CA PRO A 318 13.66 33.75 15.63
C PRO A 318 13.85 34.11 14.15
N VAL A 319 12.99 33.54 13.31
CA VAL A 319 12.93 33.82 11.87
C VAL A 319 11.69 34.67 11.61
N ALA A 320 11.82 35.77 10.86
CA ALA A 320 10.72 36.71 10.63
C ALA A 320 9.80 36.27 9.48
N TRP A 321 8.50 36.55 9.64
CA TRP A 321 7.46 36.31 8.62
C TRP A 321 6.33 37.35 8.72
N SER A 322 6.62 38.60 8.41
CA SER A 322 5.65 39.70 8.40
C SER A 322 5.35 40.20 6.99
N SER A 323 4.54 41.25 6.88
CA SER A 323 4.22 41.92 5.62
C SER A 323 5.36 42.77 5.08
N THR A 324 6.37 43.09 5.89
CA THR A 324 7.53 43.92 5.52
C THR A 324 8.86 43.19 5.60
N THR A 325 8.89 42.03 6.27
CA THR A 325 10.10 41.23 6.48
C THR A 325 9.81 39.75 6.30
N SER A 326 10.61 39.06 5.48
CA SER A 326 10.64 37.60 5.41
C SER A 326 12.03 37.10 5.73
N SER A 327 12.15 35.89 6.24
CA SER A 327 13.43 35.29 6.53
C SER A 327 13.44 33.82 6.13
N THR A 328 14.61 33.36 5.72
CA THR A 328 14.85 31.95 5.38
C THR A 328 15.85 31.38 6.38
N ALA A 329 15.58 30.17 6.85
CA ALA A 329 16.53 29.36 7.58
C ALA A 329 16.84 28.12 6.75
N ILE A 330 18.13 27.90 6.49
CA ILE A 330 18.62 26.71 5.80
C ILE A 330 19.50 25.96 6.80
N THR A 331 19.22 24.68 6.99
CA THR A 331 19.99 23.83 7.91
C THR A 331 20.52 22.61 7.16
N ASP A 332 21.84 22.49 7.13
CA ASP A 332 22.50 21.26 6.75
C ASP A 332 22.53 20.36 7.98
N LEU A 333 21.73 19.29 7.93
CA LEU A 333 21.55 18.35 9.01
C LEU A 333 22.06 16.97 8.59
N GLN A 334 22.97 16.44 9.38
CA GLN A 334 23.39 15.04 9.34
C GLN A 334 22.60 14.26 10.40
N VAL A 335 22.05 13.10 10.04
CA VAL A 335 21.37 12.18 10.96
C VAL A 335 21.98 10.80 10.92
N ARG A 336 22.15 10.19 12.09
CA ARG A 336 22.57 8.79 12.21
C ARG A 336 21.39 7.87 11.94
N VAL A 337 21.49 7.07 10.88
CA VAL A 337 20.45 6.12 10.46
C VAL A 337 20.80 4.66 10.75
N GLY A 338 22.07 4.39 11.08
CA GLY A 338 22.56 3.09 11.55
C GLY A 338 23.81 3.25 12.41
N PRO A 339 24.38 2.16 12.96
CA PRO A 339 25.54 2.23 13.86
C PRO A 339 26.74 3.01 13.30
N SER A 340 26.96 2.90 11.99
CA SER A 340 28.01 3.62 11.24
C SER A 340 27.49 4.29 9.96
N GLU A 341 26.16 4.42 9.82
CA GLU A 341 25.53 5.01 8.64
C GLU A 341 24.94 6.38 8.98
N TRP A 342 25.27 7.37 8.16
CA TRP A 342 24.81 8.75 8.29
C TRP A 342 24.28 9.25 6.96
N ARG A 343 23.27 10.10 7.02
CA ARG A 343 22.71 10.79 5.84
C ARG A 343 22.67 12.29 6.07
N TRP A 344 22.79 13.02 4.98
CA TRP A 344 22.83 14.48 4.98
C TRP A 344 21.62 15.06 4.27
N TYR A 345 21.02 16.07 4.90
CA TYR A 345 19.85 16.77 4.42
C TYR A 345 20.07 18.26 4.46
N GLU A 346 19.60 18.97 3.44
CA GLU A 346 19.41 20.41 3.50
C GLU A 346 17.92 20.66 3.74
N MET A 347 17.61 21.27 4.89
CA MET A 347 16.27 21.60 5.31
C MET A 347 16.07 23.11 5.23
N THR A 348 15.08 23.56 4.46
CA THR A 348 14.75 24.97 4.30
C THR A 348 13.40 25.27 4.92
N TRP A 349 13.34 26.33 5.72
CA TRP A 349 12.11 26.97 6.19
C TRP A 349 12.08 28.40 5.67
N TRP A 350 11.04 28.74 4.94
CA TRP A 350 10.79 30.10 4.48
C TRP A 350 9.33 30.45 4.77
N ALA A 351 9.10 31.61 5.36
CA ALA A 351 7.76 32.06 5.62
C ALA A 351 7.61 33.58 5.48
N MET A 352 6.42 34.01 5.09
CA MET A 352 6.09 35.42 4.83
C MET A 352 4.61 35.68 5.15
N GLU A 353 4.21 36.96 5.18
CA GLU A 353 2.80 37.35 5.28
C GLU A 353 2.33 38.02 3.98
N ILE A 354 1.21 37.56 3.44
CA ILE A 354 0.54 38.14 2.26
C ILE A 354 -0.90 38.47 2.66
N ASN A 355 -1.29 39.74 2.63
CA ASN A 355 -2.66 40.18 2.93
C ASN A 355 -3.22 39.57 4.22
N THR A 356 -2.47 39.62 5.34
CA THR A 356 -2.80 39.04 6.66
C THR A 356 -2.77 37.50 6.77
N VAL A 357 -2.45 36.80 5.68
CA VAL A 357 -2.29 35.34 5.66
C VAL A 357 -0.81 35.00 5.79
N LYS A 358 -0.45 34.13 6.74
CA LYS A 358 0.90 33.60 6.85
C LYS A 358 1.07 32.49 5.83
N VAL A 359 2.05 32.60 4.94
CA VAL A 359 2.38 31.59 3.94
C VAL A 359 3.71 30.96 4.33
N ILE A 360 3.74 29.63 4.30
CA ILE A 360 4.87 28.80 4.72
C ILE A 360 5.30 27.95 3.54
N PHE A 361 6.59 27.95 3.28
CA PHE A 361 7.27 27.02 2.39
C PHE A 361 8.33 26.25 3.19
N MET A 362 8.34 24.94 3.03
CA MET A 362 9.36 24.08 3.59
C MET A 362 9.87 23.14 2.49
N SER A 363 11.18 22.92 2.46
CA SER A 363 11.76 21.90 1.59
C SER A 363 12.83 21.10 2.31
N LEU A 364 12.98 19.86 1.87
CA LEU A 364 13.98 18.93 2.35
C LEU A 364 14.62 18.26 1.14
N VAL A 365 15.94 18.34 1.03
CA VAL A 365 16.72 17.71 -0.04
C VAL A 365 17.73 16.75 0.58
N ARG A 366 17.85 15.53 0.06
CA ARG A 366 18.95 14.63 0.46
C ARG A 366 20.23 14.98 -0.30
N LYS A 367 21.29 15.27 0.44
CA LYS A 367 22.61 15.63 -0.12
C LYS A 367 23.55 14.43 -0.26
N SER A 368 23.46 13.45 0.64
CA SER A 368 24.18 12.15 0.57
C SER A 368 23.51 11.10 1.43
#